data_AF-A0A931CT19-F1
#
_entry.id   AF-A0A931CT19-F1
#
_cell.length_a   1.000
_cell.length_b   1.000
_cell.length_c   1.000
_cell.angle_alpha   90.00
_cell.angle_beta   90.00
_cell.angle_gamma   90.00
#
_symmetry.space_group_name_H-M   'P 1'
#
loop_
_entity.id
_entity.type
_entity.pdbx_description
1 polymer ?
#
loop_
_entity_poly.entity_id
_entity_poly.type
_entity_poly.pdbx_seq_one_letter_code
_entity_poly.pdbx_strand_id
1 'polypeptide(L)'
;MEKLLNVRQAAALLNVSQMTIRRWTNDGLLTCFRIGKKRERRFSEADLHAFLAGRTDPVAGATAAPAPNRPAGRTDGVSLGFANLHIPDGTHLTHLYLDRSEALGIQGFFVRQGLNTGETVMVVAPADQRDTLLDTLARDGIPVQDLIQQDRLIHGTGKQTPEQMIALIARISSSAQSGFRLVGDMSWTTVAGWSLEQTKALEESTNTRLAPGLLFLCQYSLTEFSGAQTMMALETHGFSIYKNKLTRLHF
;
A
#
# COMPACT_ATOMS: atom_id res chain seq x y z
N MET A 1 -25.23 22.69 8.49
CA MET A 1 -24.42 22.08 9.57
C MET A 1 -23.76 20.86 8.96
N GLU A 2 -22.44 20.88 8.81
CA GLU A 2 -21.69 19.76 8.24
C GLU A 2 -21.76 18.57 9.21
N LYS A 3 -22.15 17.39 8.70
CA LYS A 3 -22.35 16.20 9.53
C LYS A 3 -21.00 15.57 9.83
N LEU A 4 -20.52 15.71 11.05
CA LEU A 4 -19.26 15.08 11.47
C LEU A 4 -19.45 13.59 11.75
N LEU A 5 -18.64 12.76 11.10
CA LEU A 5 -18.64 11.31 11.20
C LEU A 5 -17.88 10.86 12.46
N ASN A 6 -18.33 9.77 13.09
CA ASN A 6 -17.60 9.14 14.19
C ASN A 6 -16.51 8.19 13.67
N VAL A 7 -15.68 7.65 14.58
CA VAL A 7 -14.58 6.73 14.23
C VAL A 7 -15.04 5.53 13.40
N ARG A 8 -16.21 4.95 13.71
CA ARG A 8 -16.76 3.80 12.97
C ARG A 8 -17.17 4.19 11.56
N GLN A 9 -17.80 5.35 11.41
CA GLN A 9 -18.20 5.87 10.10
C GLN A 9 -16.99 6.27 9.26
N ALA A 10 -15.99 6.92 9.85
CA ALA A 10 -14.74 7.22 9.17
C ALA A 10 -13.99 5.95 8.75
N ALA A 11 -13.97 4.94 9.61
CA ALA A 11 -13.39 3.63 9.32
C ALA A 11 -14.09 2.94 8.16
N ALA A 12 -15.43 2.96 8.14
CA ALA A 12 -16.21 2.40 7.04
C ALA A 12 -15.99 3.16 5.73
N LEU A 13 -15.93 4.50 5.78
CA LEU A 13 -15.74 5.34 4.60
C LEU A 13 -14.33 5.16 4.00
N LEU A 14 -13.30 5.06 4.85
CA LEU A 14 -11.92 4.81 4.40
C LEU A 14 -11.61 3.31 4.22
N ASN A 15 -12.60 2.43 4.39
CA ASN A 15 -12.48 0.97 4.37
C ASN A 15 -11.28 0.41 5.16
N VAL A 16 -11.08 0.92 6.39
CA VAL A 16 -10.05 0.45 7.31
C VAL A 16 -10.64 0.15 8.68
N SER A 17 -9.89 -0.50 9.57
CA SER A 17 -10.38 -0.71 10.94
C SER A 17 -10.49 0.61 11.72
N GLN A 18 -11.38 0.62 12.73
CA GLN A 18 -11.44 1.72 13.70
C GLN A 18 -10.09 1.93 14.41
N MET A 19 -9.29 0.87 14.56
CA MET A 19 -7.95 0.96 15.13
C MET A 19 -7.00 1.70 14.19
N THR A 20 -7.06 1.45 12.89
CA THR A 20 -6.31 2.21 11.87
C THR A 20 -6.67 3.69 11.90
N ILE A 21 -7.97 4.03 11.97
CA ILE A 21 -8.41 5.43 12.14
C ILE A 21 -7.85 6.04 13.42
N ARG A 22 -8.01 5.37 14.57
CA ARG A 22 -7.52 5.88 15.87
C ARG A 22 -6.02 6.14 15.83
N ARG A 23 -5.28 5.24 15.19
CA ARG A 23 -3.85 5.33 15.05
C ARG A 23 -3.44 6.46 14.11
N TRP A 24 -4.01 6.57 12.91
CA TRP A 24 -3.72 7.70 12.01
C TRP A 24 -4.02 9.05 12.66
N THR A 25 -5.09 9.16 13.45
CA THR A 25 -5.34 10.39 14.21
C THR A 25 -4.38 10.64 15.38
N ASN A 26 -3.80 9.60 15.97
CA ASN A 26 -2.78 9.75 17.01
C ASN A 26 -1.45 10.20 16.40
N ASP A 27 -1.13 9.66 15.23
CA ASP A 27 0.09 9.94 14.49
C ASP A 27 0.00 11.26 13.69
N GLY A 28 -1.13 11.96 13.77
CA GLY A 28 -1.38 13.24 13.07
C GLY A 28 -1.61 13.11 11.56
N LEU A 29 -1.76 11.88 11.05
CA LEU A 29 -1.93 11.57 9.63
C LEU A 29 -3.34 11.83 9.12
N LEU A 30 -4.34 11.66 9.98
CA LEU A 30 -5.74 11.93 9.66
C LEU A 30 -6.27 13.02 10.60
N THR A 31 -6.73 14.13 10.02
CA THR A 31 -7.32 15.22 10.79
C THR A 31 -8.59 14.74 11.50
N CYS A 32 -8.70 15.06 12.79
CA CYS A 32 -9.92 14.83 13.54
C CYS A 32 -10.20 15.97 14.52
N PHE A 33 -11.48 16.29 14.66
CA PHE A 33 -11.98 17.16 15.71
C PHE A 33 -12.19 16.36 16.99
N ARG A 34 -11.84 16.95 18.13
CA ARG A 34 -12.14 16.37 19.45
C ARG A 34 -13.27 17.17 20.09
N ILE A 35 -14.47 16.59 20.15
CA ILE A 35 -15.69 17.30 20.54
C ILE A 35 -16.23 16.77 21.87
N GLY A 36 -16.78 17.69 22.68
CA GLY A 36 -17.42 17.41 23.96
C GLY A 36 -16.46 17.08 25.10
N LYS A 37 -17.01 16.89 26.31
CA LYS A 37 -16.23 16.63 27.54
C LYS A 37 -15.37 15.36 27.46
N LYS A 38 -15.81 14.36 26.69
CA LYS A 38 -15.08 13.10 26.47
C LYS A 38 -14.05 13.17 25.33
N ARG A 39 -13.89 14.33 24.67
CA ARG A 39 -12.94 14.56 23.56
C ARG A 39 -13.06 13.49 22.46
N GLU A 40 -14.30 13.17 22.08
CA GLU A 40 -14.54 12.13 21.09
C GLU A 40 -14.06 12.58 19.71
N ARG A 41 -13.46 11.65 18.96
CA ARG A 41 -13.01 11.91 17.59
C ARG A 41 -14.21 12.05 16.67
N ARG A 42 -14.17 13.09 15.86
CA ARG A 42 -15.14 13.46 14.84
C ARG A 42 -14.40 13.87 13.57
N PHE A 43 -14.91 13.47 12.42
CA PHE A 43 -14.24 13.62 11.13
C PHE A 43 -15.18 14.36 10.19
N SER A 44 -14.67 15.35 9.45
CA SER A 44 -15.42 15.90 8.33
C SER A 44 -15.43 14.88 7.21
N GLU A 45 -16.58 14.65 6.61
CA GLU A 45 -16.71 13.81 5.41
C GLU A 45 -15.89 14.40 4.25
N ALA A 46 -15.85 15.73 4.11
CA ALA A 46 -15.01 16.41 3.14
C ALA A 46 -13.51 16.19 3.42
N ASP A 47 -13.07 16.23 4.68
CA ASP A 47 -11.68 15.91 5.05
C ASP A 47 -11.33 14.44 4.80
N LEU A 48 -12.27 13.51 5.00
CA LEU A 48 -12.05 12.10 4.68
C LEU A 48 -11.99 11.88 3.16
N HIS A 49 -12.87 12.51 2.40
CA HIS A 49 -12.82 12.49 0.94
C HIS A 49 -11.59 13.22 0.40
N ALA A 50 -11.11 14.28 1.05
CA ALA A 50 -9.85 14.94 0.73
C ALA A 50 -8.65 14.10 1.17
N PHE A 51 -8.76 13.32 2.24
CA PHE A 51 -7.75 12.33 2.61
C PHE A 51 -7.69 11.19 1.59
N LEU A 52 -8.84 10.84 0.99
CA LEU A 52 -8.91 9.99 -0.18
C LEU A 52 -8.36 10.70 -1.43
N ALA A 53 -8.78 11.92 -1.76
CA ALA A 53 -8.54 12.60 -3.03
C ALA A 53 -7.21 13.37 -3.10
N GLY A 54 -6.73 13.90 -1.98
CA GLY A 54 -5.50 14.69 -1.78
C GLY A 54 -4.21 13.87 -1.90
N ARG A 55 -4.23 12.87 -2.78
CA ARG A 55 -3.07 12.12 -3.26
C ARG A 55 -2.68 12.45 -4.70
N THR A 56 -3.23 13.53 -5.24
CA THR A 56 -2.56 14.33 -6.26
C THR A 56 -1.89 15.47 -5.52
N ASP A 57 -0.57 15.62 -5.65
CA ASP A 57 0.14 16.80 -5.18
C ASP A 57 -0.62 18.07 -5.59
N PRO A 58 -0.76 19.09 -4.71
CA PRO A 58 -1.27 20.37 -5.16
C PRO A 58 -0.24 20.99 -6.11
N VAL A 59 -0.57 21.04 -7.40
CA VAL A 59 -0.17 22.20 -8.21
C VAL A 59 -0.69 23.44 -7.47
N ALA A 60 0.24 24.36 -7.23
CA ALA A 60 0.07 25.55 -6.43
C ALA A 60 -1.26 26.29 -6.65
N GLY A 61 -1.90 26.71 -5.55
CA GLY A 61 -2.89 27.78 -5.58
C GLY A 61 -3.96 27.73 -4.49
N ALA A 62 -3.65 28.22 -3.29
CA ALA A 62 -4.58 28.99 -2.44
C ALA A 62 -3.87 29.50 -1.16
N THR A 63 -3.46 30.76 -1.24
CA THR A 63 -3.21 31.76 -0.18
C THR A 63 -3.33 31.33 1.30
N ALA A 64 -2.17 31.12 1.94
CA ALA A 64 -1.95 31.46 3.34
C ALA A 64 -0.50 31.99 3.46
N ALA A 65 -0.32 33.10 4.18
CA ALA A 65 0.93 33.87 4.23
C ALA A 65 2.16 33.02 4.68
N PRO A 66 3.37 33.30 4.13
CA PRO A 66 4.54 32.47 4.38
C PRO A 66 5.11 32.70 5.78
N ALA A 67 5.24 31.63 6.55
CA ALA A 67 6.17 31.58 7.68
C ALA A 67 7.62 31.57 7.15
N PRO A 68 8.57 32.23 7.82
CA PRO A 68 9.91 32.42 7.26
C PRO A 68 10.72 31.12 7.28
N ASN A 69 11.32 30.84 6.13
CA ASN A 69 12.54 30.03 5.94
C ASN A 69 12.69 28.78 6.81
N ARG A 70 12.06 27.68 6.36
CA ARG A 70 12.64 26.34 6.54
C ARG A 70 13.02 25.84 5.15
N PRO A 71 14.28 25.44 4.90
CA PRO A 71 14.67 24.97 3.58
C PRO A 71 13.77 23.78 3.21
N ALA A 72 13.15 23.87 2.04
CA ALA A 72 12.40 22.78 1.44
C ALA A 72 13.36 21.61 1.20
N GLY A 73 13.41 20.70 2.16
CA GLY A 73 14.08 19.42 1.99
C GLY A 73 13.35 18.66 0.90
N ARG A 74 14.04 18.44 -0.22
CA ARG A 74 13.62 17.53 -1.28
C ARG A 74 13.19 16.20 -0.64
N THR A 75 11.96 15.77 -0.87
CA THR A 75 11.55 14.41 -0.55
C THR A 75 12.15 13.50 -1.63
N ASP A 76 13.40 13.08 -1.47
CA ASP A 76 14.12 12.22 -2.42
C ASP A 76 13.59 10.76 -2.37
N GLY A 77 12.31 10.53 -2.74
CA GLY A 77 11.72 9.20 -2.75
C GLY A 77 10.36 9.10 -3.45
N VAL A 78 9.98 7.90 -3.86
CA VAL A 78 8.69 7.54 -4.47
C VAL A 78 7.63 7.40 -3.38
N SER A 79 6.47 8.03 -3.58
CA SER A 79 5.34 7.94 -2.65
C SER A 79 4.77 6.53 -2.61
N LEU A 80 4.47 6.03 -1.40
CA LEU A 80 3.74 4.76 -1.20
C LEU A 80 2.22 4.95 -1.27
N GLY A 81 1.74 6.20 -1.30
CA GLY A 81 0.32 6.51 -1.35
C GLY A 81 -0.40 6.47 0.01
N PHE A 82 0.30 6.32 1.13
CA PHE A 82 -0.33 6.42 2.45
C PHE A 82 0.64 6.97 3.48
N ALA A 83 0.08 7.57 4.53
CA ALA A 83 0.82 8.09 5.68
C ALA A 83 1.98 9.05 5.32
N ASN A 84 1.92 9.71 4.15
CA ASN A 84 2.99 10.54 3.59
C ASN A 84 4.36 9.82 3.52
N LEU A 85 4.35 8.48 3.42
CA LEU A 85 5.55 7.67 3.38
C LEU A 85 6.15 7.68 1.96
N HIS A 86 7.45 7.92 1.92
CA HIS A 86 8.27 7.91 0.71
C HIS A 86 9.44 6.94 0.90
N ILE A 87 9.85 6.31 -0.19
CA ILE A 87 10.91 5.29 -0.19
C ILE A 87 11.83 5.51 -1.39
N PRO A 88 13.11 5.10 -1.36
CA PRO A 88 13.95 5.16 -2.55
C PRO A 88 13.30 4.45 -3.74
N ASP A 89 13.45 5.00 -4.94
CA ASP A 89 13.00 4.33 -6.14
C ASP A 89 13.76 2.99 -6.32
N GLY A 90 13.14 2.01 -6.98
CA GLY A 90 13.73 0.68 -7.12
C GLY A 90 13.77 -0.13 -5.83
N THR A 91 12.74 -0.01 -4.98
CA THR A 91 12.72 -0.68 -3.66
C THR A 91 11.80 -1.90 -3.60
N HIS A 92 12.29 -2.94 -2.91
CA HIS A 92 11.49 -4.05 -2.40
C HIS A 92 11.29 -3.90 -0.88
N LEU A 93 10.04 -3.72 -0.46
CA LEU A 93 9.66 -3.50 0.93
C LEU A 93 8.62 -4.54 1.40
N THR A 94 8.72 -4.90 2.68
CA THR A 94 7.76 -5.79 3.31
C THR A 94 6.77 -5.02 4.17
N HIS A 95 5.53 -5.49 4.28
CA HIS A 95 4.56 -5.05 5.28
C HIS A 95 4.15 -6.23 6.16
N LEU A 96 4.52 -6.16 7.44
CA LEU A 96 4.12 -7.12 8.44
C LEU A 96 2.82 -6.64 9.08
N TYR A 97 1.79 -7.49 9.13
CA TYR A 97 0.48 -7.10 9.64
C TYR A 97 -0.14 -8.16 10.55
N LEU A 98 -1.01 -7.73 11.46
CA LEU A 98 -1.83 -8.61 12.30
C LEU A 98 -3.30 -8.64 11.87
N ASP A 99 -3.76 -7.54 11.25
CA ASP A 99 -5.14 -7.31 10.86
C ASP A 99 -5.21 -7.24 9.32
N ARG A 100 -5.94 -8.18 8.70
CA ARG A 100 -6.12 -8.20 7.24
C ARG A 100 -6.75 -6.91 6.70
N SER A 101 -7.53 -6.18 7.50
CA SER A 101 -8.07 -4.88 7.08
C SER A 101 -7.01 -3.77 7.05
N GLU A 102 -5.95 -3.85 7.86
CA GLU A 102 -4.77 -2.98 7.75
C GLU A 102 -4.03 -3.29 6.44
N ALA A 103 -3.83 -4.57 6.13
CA ALA A 103 -3.22 -5.00 4.88
C ALA A 103 -4.00 -4.51 3.66
N LEU A 104 -5.32 -4.75 3.62
CA LEU A 104 -6.21 -4.31 2.54
C LEU A 104 -6.19 -2.79 2.35
N GLY A 105 -6.23 -2.00 3.43
CA GLY A 105 -6.14 -0.55 3.36
C GLY A 105 -4.83 -0.09 2.72
N ILE A 106 -3.70 -0.66 3.15
CA ILE A 106 -2.38 -0.38 2.57
C ILE A 106 -2.31 -0.82 1.10
N GLN A 107 -2.86 -1.98 0.72
CA GLN A 107 -2.95 -2.42 -0.67
C GLN A 107 -3.72 -1.41 -1.52
N GLY A 108 -4.92 -1.01 -1.09
CA GLY A 108 -5.76 -0.05 -1.79
C GLY A 108 -5.04 1.27 -2.03
N PHE A 109 -4.35 1.79 -1.00
CA PHE A 109 -3.56 3.00 -1.17
C PHE A 109 -2.39 2.81 -2.14
N PHE A 110 -1.62 1.75 -1.99
CA PHE A 110 -0.45 1.51 -2.83
C PHE A 110 -0.83 1.33 -4.30
N VAL A 111 -1.87 0.54 -4.58
CA VAL A 111 -2.40 0.30 -5.94
C VAL A 111 -2.91 1.58 -6.56
N ARG A 112 -3.73 2.34 -5.82
CA ARG A 112 -4.23 3.63 -6.31
C ARG A 112 -3.11 4.64 -6.61
N GLN A 113 -1.94 4.52 -5.97
CA GLN A 113 -0.82 5.42 -6.24
C GLN A 113 -0.32 5.21 -7.64
N GLY A 114 0.04 3.96 -7.95
CA GLY A 114 0.57 3.62 -9.25
C GLY A 114 -0.43 3.90 -10.37
N LEU A 115 -1.72 3.57 -10.15
CA LEU A 115 -2.75 3.86 -11.13
C LEU A 115 -2.85 5.36 -11.44
N ASN A 116 -2.89 6.21 -10.41
CA ASN A 116 -2.98 7.67 -10.55
C ASN A 116 -1.72 8.30 -11.16
N THR A 117 -0.54 7.72 -10.94
CA THR A 117 0.74 8.24 -11.50
C THR A 117 1.07 7.70 -12.88
N GLY A 118 0.21 6.86 -13.46
CA GLY A 118 0.44 6.32 -14.81
C GLY A 118 1.21 4.99 -14.85
N GLU A 119 1.59 4.44 -13.70
CA GLU A 119 2.34 3.18 -13.59
C GLU A 119 1.47 1.95 -13.90
N THR A 120 2.12 0.88 -14.35
CA THR A 120 1.49 -0.45 -14.43
C THR A 120 1.46 -1.07 -13.04
N VAL A 121 0.30 -1.54 -12.57
CA VAL A 121 0.17 -2.12 -11.23
C VAL A 121 -0.21 -3.59 -11.33
N MET A 122 0.50 -4.44 -10.61
CA MET A 122 0.21 -5.87 -10.47
C MET A 122 -0.18 -6.20 -9.03
N VAL A 123 -1.31 -6.88 -8.87
CA VAL A 123 -1.83 -7.40 -7.60
C VAL A 123 -1.76 -8.92 -7.61
N VAL A 124 -1.11 -9.51 -6.60
CA VAL A 124 -1.12 -10.96 -6.40
C VAL A 124 -1.55 -11.27 -4.98
N ALA A 125 -2.70 -11.92 -4.84
CA ALA A 125 -3.29 -12.27 -3.55
C ALA A 125 -4.21 -13.48 -3.70
N PRO A 126 -4.58 -14.18 -2.61
CA PRO A 126 -5.66 -15.17 -2.64
C PRO A 126 -6.94 -14.60 -3.27
N ALA A 127 -7.73 -15.45 -3.92
CA ALA A 127 -8.87 -15.00 -4.74
C ALA A 127 -9.85 -14.10 -3.97
N ASP A 128 -10.23 -14.49 -2.75
CA ASP A 128 -11.13 -13.75 -1.87
C ASP A 128 -10.57 -12.35 -1.52
N GLN A 129 -9.28 -12.27 -1.20
CA GLN A 129 -8.62 -11.02 -0.82
C GLN A 129 -8.42 -10.10 -2.03
N ARG A 130 -8.01 -10.67 -3.17
CA ARG A 130 -7.87 -9.97 -4.45
C ARG A 130 -9.20 -9.36 -4.87
N ASP A 131 -10.28 -10.14 -4.84
CA ASP A 131 -11.60 -9.70 -5.31
C ASP A 131 -12.14 -8.61 -4.36
N THR A 132 -11.93 -8.77 -3.05
CA THR A 132 -12.25 -7.73 -2.06
C THR A 132 -11.53 -6.41 -2.33
N LEU A 133 -10.25 -6.45 -2.71
CA LEU A 133 -9.48 -5.25 -3.09
C LEU A 133 -10.05 -4.60 -4.36
N LEU A 134 -10.30 -5.38 -5.41
CA LEU A 134 -10.83 -4.87 -6.68
C LEU A 134 -12.21 -4.24 -6.50
N ASP A 135 -13.09 -4.88 -5.73
CA ASP A 135 -14.42 -4.34 -5.39
C ASP A 135 -14.33 -3.05 -4.55
N THR A 136 -13.34 -2.95 -3.67
CA THR A 136 -13.07 -1.73 -2.91
C THR A 136 -12.63 -0.60 -3.83
N LEU A 137 -11.66 -0.85 -4.72
CA LEU A 137 -11.19 0.15 -5.69
C LEU A 137 -12.33 0.63 -6.60
N ALA A 138 -13.17 -0.30 -7.08
CA ALA A 138 -14.33 0.04 -7.91
C ALA A 138 -15.35 0.90 -7.17
N ARG A 139 -15.65 0.58 -5.90
CA ARG A 139 -16.53 1.41 -5.05
C ARG A 139 -15.95 2.79 -4.78
N ASP A 140 -14.63 2.91 -4.73
CA ASP A 140 -13.91 4.18 -4.57
C ASP A 140 -13.80 4.99 -5.87
N GLY A 141 -14.46 4.55 -6.94
CA GLY A 141 -14.53 5.26 -8.22
C GLY A 141 -13.36 5.00 -9.16
N ILE A 142 -12.49 4.03 -8.86
CA ILE A 142 -11.44 3.61 -9.79
C ILE A 142 -12.08 2.77 -10.92
N PRO A 143 -11.82 3.08 -12.20
CA PRO A 143 -12.39 2.33 -13.33
C PRO A 143 -11.63 1.01 -13.53
N VAL A 144 -11.79 0.09 -12.58
CA VAL A 144 -11.03 -1.18 -12.49
C VAL A 144 -11.08 -1.98 -13.79
N GLN A 145 -12.26 -2.12 -14.40
CA GLN A 145 -12.42 -2.91 -15.62
C GLN A 145 -11.67 -2.30 -16.81
N ASP A 146 -11.74 -0.98 -17.00
CA ASP A 146 -11.03 -0.29 -18.08
C ASP A 146 -9.51 -0.40 -17.89
N LEU A 147 -9.04 -0.26 -16.65
CA LEU A 147 -7.62 -0.38 -16.32
C LEU A 147 -7.09 -1.81 -16.53
N ILE A 148 -7.92 -2.83 -16.31
CA ILE A 148 -7.58 -4.23 -16.63
C ILE A 148 -7.50 -4.41 -18.15
N GLN A 149 -8.48 -3.91 -18.91
CA GLN A 149 -8.48 -4.00 -20.37
C GLN A 149 -7.30 -3.29 -21.03
N GLN A 150 -6.78 -2.24 -20.39
CA GLN A 150 -5.62 -1.46 -20.84
C GLN A 150 -4.28 -2.02 -20.34
N ASP A 151 -4.26 -3.19 -19.69
CA ASP A 151 -3.07 -3.77 -19.04
C ASP A 151 -2.39 -2.82 -18.03
N ARG A 152 -3.14 -1.86 -17.48
CA ARG A 152 -2.68 -0.93 -16.43
C ARG A 152 -2.84 -1.51 -15.03
N LEU A 153 -3.82 -2.39 -14.85
CA LEU A 153 -4.04 -3.16 -13.64
C LEU A 153 -4.05 -4.66 -13.97
N ILE A 154 -2.97 -5.36 -13.61
CA ILE A 154 -2.87 -6.80 -13.72
C ILE A 154 -3.19 -7.42 -12.36
N HIS A 155 -3.92 -8.53 -12.34
CA HIS A 155 -4.23 -9.23 -11.10
C HIS A 155 -4.12 -10.75 -11.24
N GLY A 156 -3.84 -11.46 -10.14
CA GLY A 156 -3.71 -12.92 -10.14
C GLY A 156 -3.69 -13.52 -8.75
N THR A 157 -3.72 -14.86 -8.68
CA THR A 157 -3.68 -15.63 -7.43
C THR A 157 -2.37 -16.38 -7.22
N GLY A 158 -1.30 -15.90 -7.86
CA GLY A 158 0.02 -16.54 -7.85
C GLY A 158 0.18 -17.61 -8.92
N LYS A 159 1.31 -18.30 -8.87
CA LYS A 159 1.67 -19.41 -9.77
C LYS A 159 2.04 -20.65 -8.98
N GLN A 160 2.09 -21.79 -9.66
CA GLN A 160 2.39 -23.07 -9.02
C GLN A 160 3.87 -23.19 -8.64
N THR A 161 4.77 -22.55 -9.39
CA THR A 161 6.22 -22.58 -9.10
C THR A 161 6.84 -21.18 -9.05
N PRO A 162 7.96 -21.01 -8.31
CA PRO A 162 8.73 -19.77 -8.29
C PRO A 162 9.11 -19.28 -9.69
N GLU A 163 9.57 -20.16 -10.56
CA GLU A 163 10.05 -19.82 -11.91
C GLU A 163 8.92 -19.21 -12.76
N GLN A 164 7.71 -19.78 -12.68
CA GLN A 164 6.54 -19.25 -13.38
C GLN A 164 6.17 -17.85 -12.87
N MET A 165 6.25 -17.64 -11.55
CA MET A 165 5.94 -16.35 -10.95
C MET A 165 6.99 -15.30 -11.33
N ILE A 166 8.27 -15.65 -11.22
CA ILE A 166 9.42 -14.80 -11.58
C ILE A 166 9.33 -14.40 -13.05
N ALA A 167 9.06 -15.35 -13.95
CA ALA A 167 8.93 -15.09 -15.38
C ALA A 167 7.74 -14.16 -15.67
N LEU A 168 6.62 -14.33 -14.94
CA LEU A 168 5.45 -13.47 -15.08
C LEU A 168 5.75 -12.02 -14.65
N ILE A 169 6.35 -11.84 -13.47
CA ILE A 169 6.74 -10.51 -12.96
C ILE A 169 7.67 -9.84 -13.95
N ALA A 170 8.73 -10.54 -14.38
CA ALA A 170 9.73 -10.00 -15.31
C ALA A 170 9.11 -9.58 -16.64
N ARG A 171 8.21 -10.39 -17.20
CA ARG A 171 7.50 -10.07 -18.45
C ARG A 171 6.68 -8.79 -18.30
N ILE A 172 5.86 -8.67 -17.25
CA ILE A 172 4.99 -7.52 -17.06
C ILE A 172 5.81 -6.26 -16.75
N SER A 173 6.80 -6.36 -15.85
CA SER A 173 7.64 -5.22 -15.49
C SER A 173 8.44 -4.69 -16.68
N SER A 174 8.91 -5.57 -17.58
CA SER A 174 9.62 -5.17 -18.80
C SER A 174 8.76 -4.46 -19.84
N SER A 175 7.44 -4.69 -19.82
CA SER A 175 6.49 -4.04 -20.72
C SER A 175 5.92 -2.71 -20.18
N ALA A 176 6.18 -2.39 -18.91
CA ALA A 176 5.65 -1.19 -18.27
C ALA A 176 6.33 0.09 -18.78
N GLN A 177 5.53 1.09 -19.19
CA GLN A 177 6.06 2.31 -19.81
C GLN A 177 6.38 3.45 -18.82
N SER A 178 5.67 3.52 -17.69
CA SER A 178 5.73 4.66 -16.76
C SER A 178 6.03 4.25 -15.32
N GLY A 179 6.69 3.10 -15.16
CA GLY A 179 6.96 2.47 -13.87
C GLY A 179 6.03 1.29 -13.60
N PHE A 180 6.42 0.47 -12.63
CA PHE A 180 5.75 -0.77 -12.28
C PHE A 180 5.69 -0.96 -10.76
N ARG A 181 4.48 -1.17 -10.25
CA ARG A 181 4.22 -1.55 -8.87
C ARG A 181 3.72 -2.97 -8.78
N LEU A 182 4.27 -3.74 -7.84
CA LEU A 182 3.72 -5.03 -7.46
C LEU A 182 3.31 -5.00 -6.00
N VAL A 183 2.09 -5.43 -5.71
CA VAL A 183 1.68 -5.79 -4.36
C VAL A 183 1.41 -7.29 -4.29
N GLY A 184 2.11 -7.98 -3.40
CA GLY A 184 1.96 -9.40 -3.14
C GLY A 184 1.42 -9.62 -1.74
N ASP A 185 0.17 -10.06 -1.59
CA ASP A 185 -0.27 -10.66 -0.33
C ASP A 185 0.26 -12.08 -0.26
N MET A 186 1.38 -12.26 0.43
CA MET A 186 2.15 -13.48 0.36
C MET A 186 1.41 -14.70 0.89
N SER A 187 0.25 -14.54 1.56
CA SER A 187 -0.61 -15.68 1.92
C SER A 187 -1.01 -16.54 0.71
N TRP A 188 -0.93 -16.01 -0.52
CA TRP A 188 -1.10 -16.81 -1.74
C TRP A 188 -0.07 -17.95 -1.86
N THR A 189 1.16 -17.79 -1.35
CA THR A 189 2.19 -18.85 -1.41
C THR A 189 1.83 -20.01 -0.50
N THR A 190 1.24 -19.72 0.67
CA THR A 190 0.68 -20.74 1.57
C THR A 190 -0.48 -21.49 0.91
N VAL A 191 -1.39 -20.77 0.23
CA VAL A 191 -2.50 -21.39 -0.52
C VAL A 191 -1.98 -22.27 -1.66
N ALA A 192 -0.89 -21.86 -2.32
CA ALA A 192 -0.22 -22.63 -3.37
C ALA A 192 0.63 -23.80 -2.84
N GLY A 193 0.74 -23.98 -1.52
CA GLY A 193 1.52 -25.05 -0.90
C GLY A 193 3.03 -24.88 -1.02
N TRP A 194 3.52 -23.64 -1.15
CA TRP A 194 4.95 -23.38 -1.29
C TRP A 194 5.72 -23.60 0.01
N SER A 195 6.94 -24.12 -0.11
CA SER A 195 7.89 -24.19 0.99
C SER A 195 8.51 -22.82 1.31
N LEU A 196 9.21 -22.74 2.44
CA LEU A 196 10.00 -21.57 2.81
C LEU A 196 11.06 -21.27 1.74
N GLU A 197 11.75 -22.29 1.24
CA GLU A 197 12.79 -22.18 0.23
C GLU A 197 12.24 -21.65 -1.09
N GLN A 198 11.06 -22.13 -1.50
CA GLN A 198 10.40 -21.64 -2.71
C GLN A 198 9.99 -20.16 -2.59
N THR A 199 9.46 -19.77 -1.43
CA THR A 199 9.11 -18.38 -1.15
C THR A 199 10.37 -17.50 -1.11
N LYS A 200 11.44 -17.95 -0.44
CA LYS A 200 12.72 -17.26 -0.38
C LYS A 200 13.35 -17.07 -1.76
N ALA A 201 13.30 -18.10 -2.61
CA ALA A 201 13.82 -18.02 -3.97
C ALA A 201 13.11 -16.95 -4.81
N LEU A 202 11.79 -16.78 -4.64
CA LEU A 202 11.05 -15.68 -5.26
C LEU A 202 11.56 -14.31 -4.74
N GLU A 203 11.68 -14.13 -3.43
CA GLU A 203 12.08 -12.85 -2.84
C GLU A 203 13.51 -12.44 -3.20
N GLU A 204 14.46 -13.37 -3.16
CA GLU A 204 15.84 -13.12 -3.58
C GLU A 204 15.93 -12.80 -5.09
N SER A 205 15.17 -13.53 -5.91
CA SER A 205 15.07 -13.29 -7.35
C SER A 205 14.51 -11.89 -7.63
N THR A 206 13.53 -11.42 -6.86
CA THR A 206 12.99 -10.07 -6.95
C THR A 206 14.05 -9.00 -6.68
N ASN A 207 14.91 -9.20 -5.69
CA ASN A 207 16.00 -8.25 -5.36
C ASN A 207 17.03 -8.10 -6.48
N THR A 208 17.40 -9.20 -7.16
CA THR A 208 18.35 -9.15 -8.28
C THR A 208 17.83 -8.37 -9.49
N ARG A 209 16.53 -8.06 -9.53
CA ARG A 209 15.85 -7.40 -10.64
C ARG A 209 15.43 -5.96 -10.31
N LEU A 210 15.68 -5.49 -9.09
CA LEU A 210 15.33 -4.13 -8.71
C LEU A 210 16.09 -3.11 -9.57
N ALA A 211 15.33 -2.17 -10.12
CA ALA A 211 15.82 -1.07 -10.93
C ALA A 211 14.91 0.15 -10.69
N PRO A 212 15.38 1.37 -10.97
CA PRO A 212 14.52 2.56 -10.93
C PRO A 212 13.21 2.34 -11.70
N GLY A 213 12.10 2.79 -11.12
CA GLY A 213 10.75 2.57 -11.64
C GLY A 213 10.10 1.25 -11.22
N LEU A 214 10.79 0.35 -10.52
CA LEU A 214 10.22 -0.89 -9.99
C LEU A 214 10.01 -0.80 -8.48
N LEU A 215 8.78 -0.97 -8.02
CA LEU A 215 8.45 -0.88 -6.60
C LEU A 215 7.59 -2.05 -6.14
N PHE A 216 8.08 -2.80 -5.17
CA PHE A 216 7.48 -4.07 -4.74
C PHE A 216 7.11 -4.05 -3.27
N LEU A 217 5.85 -4.31 -2.97
CA LEU A 217 5.30 -4.41 -1.62
C LEU A 217 4.82 -5.84 -1.36
N CYS A 218 5.60 -6.62 -0.62
CA CYS A 218 5.18 -7.95 -0.16
C CYS A 218 4.59 -7.87 1.24
N GLN A 219 3.44 -8.47 1.46
CA GLN A 219 2.72 -8.41 2.74
C GLN A 219 2.68 -9.78 3.40
N TYR A 220 2.99 -9.80 4.69
CA TYR A 220 3.08 -11.01 5.50
C TYR A 220 2.20 -10.88 6.76
N SER A 221 1.25 -11.79 6.89
CA SER A 221 0.42 -11.92 8.09
C SER A 221 1.20 -12.57 9.23
N LEU A 222 1.41 -11.83 10.31
CA LEU A 222 2.06 -12.32 11.54
C LEU A 222 1.23 -13.36 12.30
N THR A 223 -0.02 -13.60 11.91
CA THR A 223 -0.88 -14.66 12.47
C THR A 223 -0.88 -15.94 11.63
N GLU A 224 -0.42 -15.88 10.38
CA GLU A 224 -0.43 -17.01 9.44
C GLU A 224 0.97 -17.53 9.12
N PHE A 225 1.96 -16.64 9.05
CA PHE A 225 3.34 -16.99 8.77
C PHE A 225 4.08 -17.38 10.05
N SER A 226 4.93 -18.39 9.95
CA SER A 226 5.85 -18.78 11.02
C SER A 226 6.90 -17.70 11.29
N GLY A 227 7.58 -17.80 12.44
CA GLY A 227 8.72 -16.93 12.75
C GLY A 227 9.83 -17.02 11.70
N ALA A 228 10.11 -18.22 11.16
CA ALA A 228 11.12 -18.40 10.11
C ALA A 228 10.74 -17.68 8.80
N GLN A 229 9.47 -17.76 8.40
CA GLN A 229 8.97 -17.03 7.23
C GLN A 229 8.98 -15.50 7.45
N THR A 230 8.64 -15.06 8.66
CA THR A 230 8.70 -13.64 9.03
C THR A 230 10.14 -13.11 9.00
N MET A 231 11.10 -13.87 9.52
CA MET A 231 12.52 -13.51 9.46
C MET A 231 13.04 -13.49 8.03
N MET A 232 12.68 -14.48 7.21
CA MET A 232 13.00 -14.48 5.78
C MET A 232 12.49 -13.22 5.08
N ALA A 233 11.25 -12.78 5.37
CA ALA A 233 10.73 -11.53 4.83
C ALA A 233 11.55 -10.31 5.28
N LEU A 234 11.98 -10.26 6.55
CA LEU A 234 12.82 -9.16 7.04
C LEU A 234 14.23 -9.17 6.41
N GLU A 235 14.84 -10.34 6.24
CA GLU A 235 16.19 -10.50 5.69
C GLU A 235 16.25 -10.24 4.17
N THR A 236 15.14 -10.43 3.46
CA THR A 236 15.07 -10.29 2.00
C THR A 236 14.56 -8.93 1.53
N HIS A 237 14.15 -8.03 2.42
CA HIS A 237 13.61 -6.71 2.03
C HIS A 237 14.46 -5.57 2.58
N GLY A 238 14.58 -4.47 1.83
CA GLY A 238 15.35 -3.31 2.27
C GLY A 238 14.64 -2.46 3.33
N PHE A 239 13.31 -2.59 3.43
CA PHE A 239 12.47 -1.83 4.33
C PHE A 239 11.32 -2.67 4.85
N SER A 240 10.89 -2.41 6.08
CA SER A 240 9.63 -2.93 6.62
C SER A 240 8.67 -1.80 6.95
N ILE A 241 7.39 -2.08 6.73
CA ILE A 241 6.30 -1.40 7.37
C ILE A 241 5.77 -2.36 8.41
N TYR A 242 5.83 -1.95 9.66
CA TYR A 242 5.03 -2.56 10.70
C TYR A 242 4.36 -1.44 11.41
N LYS A 243 3.04 -1.57 11.58
CA LYS A 243 2.32 -0.60 12.37
C LYS A 243 2.51 0.84 11.80
N ASN A 244 2.27 1.04 10.50
CA ASN A 244 2.49 2.30 9.75
C ASN A 244 3.85 2.98 9.92
N LYS A 245 4.82 2.30 10.54
CA LYS A 245 6.17 2.81 10.73
C LYS A 245 7.05 2.17 9.68
N LEU A 246 7.56 3.00 8.78
CA LEU A 246 8.60 2.59 7.85
C LEU A 246 9.94 2.51 8.58
N THR A 247 10.63 1.38 8.44
CA THR A 247 11.93 1.12 9.05
C THR A 247 12.86 0.55 8.00
N ARG A 248 14.05 1.12 7.83
CA ARG A 248 15.09 0.55 6.98
C ARG A 248 15.69 -0.69 7.65
N LEU A 249 15.84 -1.76 6.89
CA LEU A 249 16.43 -3.01 7.34
C LEU A 249 17.91 -3.05 6.93
N HIS A 250 18.74 -3.71 7.75
CA HIS A 250 20.20 -3.70 7.63
C HIS A 250 20.78 -5.13 7.72
N PHE A 251 20.04 -6.11 7.19
CA PHE A 251 20.49 -7.49 7.12
C PHE A 251 21.54 -7.67 6.01
#